data_AF-A0A8J6NR42-F1
#
_entry.id   AF-A0A8J6NR42-F1
#
_cell.length_a   1.000
_cell.length_b   1.000
_cell.length_c   1.000
_cell.angle_alpha   90.00
_cell.angle_beta   90.00
_cell.angle_gamma   90.00
#
_symmetry.space_group_name_H-M   'P 1'
#
loop_
_entity.id
_entity.type
_entity.pdbx_description
1 polymer ?
#
loop_
_entity_poly.entity_id
_entity_poly.type
_entity_poly.pdbx_seq_one_letter_code
_entity_poly.pdbx_strand_id
1 'polypeptide(L)' 'MTKAELIDQMAKDAGISKAAAGATLDSFMANVTKALKKKDGKVTLVGFGTFAKVRRKARK' A
#
# COMPACT_ATOMS: atom_id res chain seq x y z
N MET A 1 0.81 -5.04 -14.91
CA MET A 1 0.31 -5.07 -13.52
C MET A 1 -0.51 -3.83 -13.23
N THR A 2 -1.80 -3.91 -13.51
CA THR A 2 -2.83 -2.99 -13.00
C THR A 2 -3.27 -3.44 -11.60
N LYS A 3 -4.06 -2.62 -10.90
CA LYS A 3 -4.62 -2.98 -9.58
C LYS A 3 -5.40 -4.30 -9.63
N ALA A 4 -6.14 -4.53 -10.73
CA ALA A 4 -6.91 -5.76 -10.92
C ALA A 4 -6.01 -6.99 -11.08
N GLU A 5 -4.94 -6.88 -11.87
CA GLU A 5 -3.96 -7.97 -12.05
C GLU A 5 -3.22 -8.29 -10.74
N LEU A 6 -2.92 -7.28 -9.91
CA LEU A 6 -2.33 -7.49 -8.58
C LEU A 6 -3.28 -8.25 -7.65
N ILE A 7 -4.58 -7.90 -7.63
CA ILE A 7 -5.60 -8.60 -6.84
C ILE A 7 -5.71 -10.06 -7.27
N ASP A 8 -5.69 -10.31 -8.57
CA ASP A 8 -5.78 -11.67 -9.12
C ASP A 8 -4.56 -12.52 -8.76
N GLN A 9 -3.36 -11.95 -8.76
CA GLN A 9 -2.16 -12.66 -8.30
C GLN A 9 -2.16 -12.86 -6.78
N MET A 10 -2.49 -11.83 -6.00
CA MET A 10 -2.61 -11.95 -4.54
C MET A 10 -3.62 -13.02 -4.12
N ALA A 11 -4.76 -13.12 -4.81
CA ALA A 11 -5.76 -14.15 -4.56
C ALA A 11 -5.20 -15.56 -4.81
N LYS A 12 -4.44 -15.74 -5.91
CA LYS A 12 -3.80 -17.01 -6.24
C LYS A 12 -2.70 -17.39 -5.27
N ASP A 13 -1.79 -16.45 -4.98
CA ASP A 13 -0.60 -16.70 -4.15
C ASP A 13 -0.98 -16.93 -2.68
N ALA A 14 -1.96 -16.19 -2.17
CA ALA A 14 -2.42 -16.32 -0.78
C ALA A 14 -3.57 -17.33 -0.59
N GLY A 15 -4.10 -17.91 -1.68
CA GLY A 15 -5.22 -18.86 -1.62
C GLY A 15 -6.54 -18.26 -1.10
N ILE A 16 -6.77 -16.96 -1.31
CA ILE A 16 -7.95 -16.23 -0.83
C ILE A 16 -8.88 -15.86 -1.98
N SER A 17 -10.14 -15.53 -1.67
CA SER A 17 -11.08 -15.07 -2.71
C SER A 17 -10.65 -13.71 -3.29
N LYS A 18 -10.99 -13.45 -4.55
CA LYS A 18 -10.72 -12.15 -5.21
C LYS A 18 -11.28 -10.97 -4.41
N ALA A 19 -12.46 -11.15 -3.81
CA ALA A 19 -13.09 -10.14 -2.95
C ALA A 19 -12.25 -9.86 -1.69
N ALA A 20 -11.75 -10.92 -1.03
CA ALA A 20 -10.88 -10.78 0.13
C ALA A 20 -9.52 -10.16 -0.23
N ALA A 21 -8.94 -10.52 -1.38
CA ALA A 21 -7.70 -9.92 -1.88
C ALA A 21 -7.87 -8.42 -2.17
N GLY A 22 -8.99 -8.03 -2.81
CA GLY A 22 -9.34 -6.63 -3.03
C GLY A 22 -9.48 -5.84 -1.73
N ALA A 23 -10.24 -6.37 -0.76
CA ALA A 23 -10.41 -5.74 0.54
C ALA A 23 -9.09 -5.61 1.32
N THR A 24 -8.22 -6.62 1.23
CA THR A 24 -6.90 -6.61 1.87
C THR A 24 -6.00 -5.54 1.27
N LEU A 25 -5.96 -5.43 -0.06
CA LEU A 25 -5.18 -4.41 -0.75
C LEU A 25 -5.68 -2.99 -0.42
N ASP A 26 -7.00 -2.79 -0.38
CA ASP A 26 -7.58 -1.50 -0.01
C ASP A 26 -7.30 -1.12 1.45
N SER A 27 -7.41 -2.09 2.36
CA SER A 27 -7.04 -1.93 3.77
C SER A 27 -5.56 -1.57 3.92
N PHE A 28 -4.68 -2.23 3.17
CA PHE A 28 -3.24 -1.92 3.13
C PHE A 28 -3.00 -0.48 2.68
N MET A 29 -3.56 -0.06 1.53
CA MET A 29 -3.38 1.30 1.03
C MET A 29 -3.91 2.36 2.02
N ALA A 30 -5.06 2.10 2.64
CA ALA A 30 -5.65 2.99 3.64
C ALA A 30 -4.77 3.12 4.89
N ASN A 31 -4.25 2.00 5.40
CA ASN A 31 -3.42 1.98 6.61
C ASN A 31 -2.04 2.60 6.35
N VAL A 32 -1.41 2.33 5.21
CA VAL A 32 -0.17 3.00 4.80
C VAL A 32 -0.40 4.51 4.70
N THR A 33 -1.50 4.94 4.07
CA THR A 33 -1.84 6.37 3.98
C THR A 33 -2.05 7.01 5.36
N LYS A 34 -2.78 6.34 6.26
CA LYS A 34 -2.99 6.81 7.64
C LYS A 34 -1.68 6.91 8.41
N ALA A 35 -0.82 5.90 8.30
CA ALA A 35 0.48 5.88 8.95
C ALA A 35 1.39 7.00 8.41
N LEU A 36 1.41 7.21 7.10
CA LEU A 36 2.10 8.32 6.47
C LEU A 36 1.58 9.66 7.00
N LYS A 37 0.27 9.85 7.23
CA LYS A 37 -0.28 11.10 7.77
C LYS A 37 0.20 11.46 9.18
N LYS A 38 0.67 10.50 9.98
CA LYS A 38 1.22 10.76 11.32
C LYS A 38 2.45 11.67 11.30
N LYS A 39 2.82 12.19 12.47
CA LYS A 39 3.95 13.13 12.64
C LYS A 39 5.27 12.47 12.22
N ASP A 40 5.48 11.20 12.57
CA ASP A 40 6.64 10.40 12.21
C ASP A 40 6.47 9.64 10.89
N GLY A 41 5.62 10.16 9.99
CA GLY A 41 5.03 9.54 8.80
C GLY A 41 5.98 8.80 7.85
N LYS A 42 6.43 7.62 8.31
CA LYS A 42 7.32 6.68 7.66
C LYS A 42 6.81 5.27 7.94
N VAL A 43 6.71 4.46 6.91
CA VAL A 43 6.32 3.05 6.98
C VAL A 43 7.41 2.23 6.32
N THR A 44 8.03 1.31 7.07
CA THR A 44 9.08 0.43 6.54
C THR A 44 8.49 -0.97 6.40
N LEU A 45 8.53 -1.52 5.19
CA LEU A 45 8.20 -2.91 4.90
C LEU A 45 9.49 -3.62 4.51
N VAL A 46 10.01 -4.45 5.41
CA VAL A 46 11.25 -5.20 5.20
C VAL A 46 11.11 -6.08 3.95
N GLY A 47 12.09 -6.06 3.07
CA GLY A 47 12.07 -6.82 1.80
C GLY A 47 11.29 -6.15 0.66
N PHE A 48 10.61 -5.02 0.90
CA PHE A 48 9.92 -4.26 -0.15
C PHE A 48 10.42 -2.82 -0.25
N GLY A 49 10.42 -2.09 0.86
CA GLY A 49 10.91 -0.71 0.89
C GLY A 49 10.31 0.15 2.00
N THR A 50 10.70 1.42 1.98
CA THR A 50 10.22 2.42 2.95
C THR A 50 9.39 3.48 2.23
N PHE A 51 8.16 3.70 2.71
CA PHE A 51 7.32 4.82 2.32
C PHE A 51 7.51 5.96 3.32
N ALA A 52 7.67 7.19 2.84
CA ALA A 52 7.75 8.36 3.69
C ALA A 52 7.10 9.57 2.99
N LYS A 53 6.50 10.47 3.77
CA LYS A 53 6.08 11.77 3.22
C LYS A 53 7.32 12.66 3.06
N VAL A 54 7.49 13.23 1.87
CA VAL A 54 8.55 14.20 1.61
C VAL A 54 7.93 15.59 1.52
N ARG A 55 8.42 16.53 2.33
CA ARG A 55 8.02 17.93 2.22
C ARG A 55 8.72 18.54 1.00
N ARG A 56 7.96 18.85 -0.04
CA ARG A 56 8.49 19.53 -1.23
C ARG A 56 8.34 21.05 -1.07
N LYS A 57 9.39 21.79 -1.41
CA LYS A 57 9.32 23.26 -1.51
C LYS A 57 8.46 23.63 -2.72
N ALA A 58 7.75 24.75 -2.64
CA ALA A 58 7.07 25.31 -3.81
C ALA A 58 8.08 25.55 -4.94
N ARG A 59 7.66 25.28 -6.17
CA ARG A 59 8.40 25.55 -7.40
C ARG A 59 7.50 26.40 -8.30
N LYS A 60 8.09 27.36 -9.02
CA LYS A 60 7.42 28.20 -10.01
C LYS A 60 6.86 27.37 -11.15
#